data_AF-A0A2Z4NCS1-F1
#
_entry.id   AF-A0A2Z4NCS1-F1
#
_cell.length_a   1.000
_cell.length_b   1.000
_cell.length_c   1.000
_cell.angle_alpha   90.00
_cell.angle_beta   90.00
_cell.angle_gamma   90.00
#
_symmetry.space_group_name_H-M   'P 1'
#
loop_
_entity.id
_entity.type
_entity.pdbx_description
1 polymer ?
#
loop_
_entity_poly.entity_id
_entity_poly.type
_entity_poly.pdbx_seq_one_letter_code
_entity_poly.pdbx_strand_id
1 'polypeptide(L)'
;MNRYEEIIKIIWKYERQNLKEKIKQEGLPNWLKEKIEKTINRTSLDTKYKSIIEELLLNGDELLLTFFMKDPKRQNIYERIFKEEVEKEGFNIEKLSTHGKKAYYLINGNILQNPINKPKELKSLDFVITIKNKNTIL
;
A
#
# COMPACT_ATOMS: atom_id res chain seq x y z
N MET A 1 -5.53 22.34 7.07
CA MET A 1 -5.18 20.90 6.91
C MET A 1 -4.75 20.73 5.47
N ASN A 2 -3.67 20.02 5.18
CA ASN A 2 -3.15 19.86 3.82
C ASN A 2 -4.09 18.92 3.02
N ARG A 3 -4.38 19.23 1.74
CA ARG A 3 -5.21 18.39 0.83
C ARG A 3 -4.84 16.91 0.89
N TYR A 4 -3.55 16.58 1.00
CA TYR A 4 -3.08 15.20 1.11
C TYR A 4 -3.48 14.52 2.42
N GLU A 5 -3.52 15.26 3.53
CA GLU A 5 -3.95 14.72 4.83
C GLU A 5 -5.43 14.38 4.82
N GLU A 6 -6.25 15.16 4.12
CA GLU A 6 -7.67 14.89 3.91
C GLU A 6 -7.88 13.61 3.09
N ILE A 7 -7.15 13.47 1.98
CA ILE A 7 -7.21 12.27 1.13
C ILE A 7 -6.80 11.03 1.92
N ILE A 8 -5.72 11.11 2.70
CA ILE A 8 -5.26 9.99 3.54
C ILE A 8 -6.34 9.61 4.57
N LYS A 9 -7.01 10.59 5.19
CA LYS A 9 -8.10 10.32 6.14
C LYS A 9 -9.28 9.62 5.47
N ILE A 10 -9.65 10.02 4.25
CA ILE A 10 -10.72 9.39 3.48
C ILE A 10 -10.37 7.94 3.16
N ILE A 11 -9.16 7.70 2.63
CA ILE A 11 -8.68 6.34 2.33
C ILE A 11 -8.68 5.50 3.61
N TRP A 12 -8.24 6.05 4.74
CA TRP A 12 -8.19 5.33 6.00
C TRP A 12 -9.58 4.87 6.48
N LYS A 13 -10.57 5.76 6.39
CA LYS A 13 -11.98 5.41 6.71
C LYS A 13 -12.50 4.32 5.78
N TYR A 14 -12.20 4.42 4.48
CA TYR A 14 -12.63 3.45 3.48
C TYR A 14 -11.99 2.07 3.71
N GLU A 15 -10.68 1.99 3.91
CA GLU A 15 -9.96 0.74 4.19
C GLU A 15 -10.45 0.07 5.48
N ARG A 16 -10.78 0.86 6.52
CA ARG A 16 -11.38 0.33 7.76
C ARG A 16 -12.74 -0.28 7.50
N GLN A 17 -13.60 0.43 6.77
CA GLN A 17 -14.94 -0.06 6.45
C GLN A 17 -14.87 -1.34 5.60
N ASN A 18 -13.98 -1.38 4.61
CA ASN A 18 -13.74 -2.57 3.81
C ASN A 18 -13.26 -3.76 4.67
N LEU A 19 -12.33 -3.52 5.60
CA LEU A 19 -11.88 -4.57 6.52
C LEU A 19 -13.03 -5.08 7.39
N LYS A 20 -13.85 -4.17 7.91
CA LYS A 20 -15.02 -4.52 8.73
C LYS A 20 -16.02 -5.38 7.97
N GLU A 21 -16.37 -4.99 6.74
CA GLU A 21 -17.28 -5.77 5.90
C GLU A 21 -16.68 -7.13 5.52
N LYS A 22 -15.38 -7.16 5.20
CA LYS A 22 -14.68 -8.42 4.93
C LYS A 22 -14.73 -9.37 6.12
N ILE A 23 -14.53 -8.87 7.33
CA ILE A 23 -14.58 -9.67 8.56
C ILE A 23 -15.99 -10.23 8.79
N LYS A 24 -17.05 -9.46 8.52
CA LYS A 24 -18.43 -9.94 8.61
C LYS A 24 -18.75 -11.06 7.61
N GLN A 25 -18.21 -10.96 6.39
CA GLN A 25 -18.52 -11.88 5.31
C GLN A 25 -17.67 -13.16 5.35
N GLU A 26 -16.37 -13.02 5.61
CA GLU A 26 -15.37 -14.08 5.45
C GLU A 26 -14.69 -14.47 6.78
N GLY A 27 -14.97 -13.75 7.86
CA GLY A 27 -14.21 -13.87 9.11
C GLY A 27 -12.84 -13.18 9.05
N LEU A 28 -12.01 -13.42 10.06
CA LEU A 28 -10.71 -12.76 10.18
C LEU A 28 -9.71 -13.26 9.12
N PRO A 29 -9.14 -12.37 8.28
CA PRO A 29 -8.10 -12.74 7.32
C PRO A 29 -6.85 -13.30 8.00
N ASN A 30 -6.15 -14.25 7.36
CA ASN A 30 -4.93 -14.87 7.92
C ASN A 30 -3.85 -13.84 8.29
N TRP A 31 -3.62 -12.83 7.44
CA TRP A 31 -2.65 -11.77 7.74
C TRP A 31 -2.98 -11.00 9.03
N LEU A 32 -4.27 -10.89 9.37
CA LEU A 32 -4.74 -10.20 10.56
C LEU A 32 -4.51 -11.08 11.79
N LYS A 33 -4.84 -12.38 11.71
CA LYS A 33 -4.54 -13.37 12.76
C LYS A 33 -3.05 -13.43 13.09
N GLU A 34 -2.19 -13.47 12.06
CA GLU A 34 -0.74 -13.42 12.23
C GLU A 34 -0.27 -12.11 12.89
N LYS A 35 -0.89 -10.98 12.57
CA LYS A 35 -0.56 -9.68 13.19
C LYS A 35 -0.94 -9.66 14.66
N ILE A 36 -2.09 -10.22 15.02
CA ILE A 36 -2.53 -10.36 16.42
C ILE A 36 -1.53 -11.22 17.18
N GLU A 37 -1.20 -12.40 16.66
CA GLU A 37 -0.23 -13.30 17.27
C GLU A 37 1.15 -12.66 17.48
N LYS A 38 1.67 -11.97 16.45
CA LYS A 38 2.92 -11.21 16.56
C LYS A 38 2.85 -10.13 17.63
N THR A 39 1.69 -9.51 17.83
CA THR A 39 1.49 -8.46 18.84
C THR A 39 1.48 -9.04 20.24
N ILE A 40 0.76 -10.14 20.47
CA ILE A 40 0.77 -10.88 21.75
C ILE A 40 2.19 -11.29 22.12
N ASN A 41 2.92 -11.91 21.19
CA ASN A 41 4.29 -12.35 21.42
C ASN A 41 5.25 -11.20 21.75
N ARG A 42 5.10 -10.05 21.10
CA ARG A 42 5.94 -8.85 21.34
C ARG A 42 5.66 -8.14 22.64
N THR A 43 4.42 -8.21 23.11
CA THR A 43 3.97 -7.53 24.33
C THR A 43 3.99 -8.45 25.55
N SER A 44 4.39 -9.71 25.36
CA SER A 44 4.38 -10.75 26.40
C SER A 44 3.01 -10.91 27.08
N LEU A 45 1.94 -10.64 26.33
CA LEU A 45 0.58 -10.87 26.79
C LEU A 45 0.29 -12.38 26.82
N ASP A 46 -0.59 -12.79 27.74
CA ASP A 46 -1.09 -14.15 27.81
C ASP A 46 -1.79 -14.54 26.49
N THR A 47 -1.57 -15.78 26.03
CA THR A 47 -2.12 -16.29 24.77
C THR A 47 -3.64 -16.29 24.74
N LYS A 48 -4.32 -16.31 25.91
CA LYS A 48 -5.78 -16.16 26.01
C LYS A 48 -6.29 -14.85 25.37
N TYR A 49 -5.48 -13.78 25.39
CA TYR A 49 -5.87 -12.50 24.80
C TYR A 49 -5.94 -12.55 23.28
N LYS A 50 -5.29 -13.53 22.62
CA LYS A 50 -5.47 -13.73 21.17
C LYS A 50 -6.94 -13.98 20.84
N SER A 51 -7.57 -14.95 21.52
CA SER A 51 -8.97 -15.29 21.30
C SER A 51 -9.91 -14.12 21.63
N ILE A 52 -9.64 -13.39 22.71
CA ILE A 52 -10.43 -12.21 23.11
C ILE A 52 -10.37 -11.11 22.03
N ILE A 53 -9.17 -10.81 21.51
CA ILE A 53 -8.99 -9.80 20.46
C ILE A 53 -9.69 -10.25 19.17
N GLU A 54 -9.56 -11.52 18.79
CA GLU A 54 -10.22 -12.08 17.61
C GLU A 54 -11.75 -11.97 17.72
N GLU A 55 -12.32 -12.30 18.87
CA GLU A 55 -13.76 -12.15 19.15
C GLU A 55 -14.22 -10.69 19.07
N LEU A 56 -13.50 -9.76 19.72
CA LEU A 56 -13.84 -8.33 19.68
C LEU A 56 -13.78 -7.76 18.25
N LEU A 57 -12.81 -8.21 17.43
CA LEU A 57 -12.73 -7.83 16.03
C LEU A 57 -13.89 -8.37 15.19
N LEU A 58 -14.31 -9.62 15.44
CA LEU A 58 -15.49 -10.22 14.80
C LEU A 58 -16.78 -9.46 15.18
N ASN A 59 -16.86 -8.98 16.41
CA ASN A 59 -17.95 -8.13 16.89
C ASN A 59 -17.86 -6.68 16.40
N GLY A 60 -16.82 -6.34 15.62
CA GLY A 60 -16.69 -5.04 14.96
C GLY A 60 -16.14 -3.92 15.86
N ASP A 61 -15.30 -4.25 16.84
CA ASP A 61 -14.61 -3.26 17.68
C ASP A 61 -13.77 -2.29 16.84
N GLU A 62 -14.20 -1.03 16.79
CA GLU A 62 -13.59 0.01 15.96
C GLU A 62 -12.18 0.39 16.39
N LEU A 63 -11.87 0.28 17.69
CA LEU A 63 -10.55 0.62 18.23
C LEU A 63 -9.53 -0.44 17.77
N LEU A 64 -9.87 -1.71 17.96
CA LEU A 64 -9.01 -2.83 17.54
C LEU A 64 -8.90 -2.91 16.03
N LEU A 65 -9.98 -2.67 15.28
CA LEU A 65 -9.92 -2.53 13.82
C LEU A 65 -8.92 -1.44 13.42
N THR A 66 -8.95 -0.31 14.12
CA THR A 66 -8.03 0.81 13.84
C THR A 66 -6.58 0.46 14.16
N PHE A 67 -6.33 -0.22 15.28
CA PHE A 67 -5.01 -0.64 15.69
C PHE A 67 -4.41 -1.72 14.77
N PHE A 68 -5.22 -2.72 14.41
CA PHE A 68 -4.77 -3.88 13.65
C PHE A 68 -4.89 -3.74 12.14
N MET A 69 -5.63 -2.77 11.61
CA MET A 69 -5.59 -2.53 10.16
C MET A 69 -4.17 -2.18 9.68
N LYS A 70 -3.93 -2.40 8.40
CA LYS A 70 -2.67 -1.99 7.79
C LYS A 70 -2.62 -0.46 7.75
N ASP A 71 -1.52 0.13 8.19
CA ASP A 71 -1.33 1.59 8.13
C ASP A 71 -1.33 2.02 6.65
N PRO A 72 -2.33 2.81 6.20
CA PRO A 72 -2.40 3.25 4.82
C PRO A 72 -1.16 4.07 4.42
N LYS A 73 -0.56 4.84 5.35
CA LYS A 73 0.66 5.62 5.08
C LYS A 73 1.85 4.71 4.74
N ARG A 74 1.84 3.46 5.19
CA ARG A 74 2.86 2.44 4.89
C ARG A 74 2.52 1.58 3.67
N GLN A 75 1.38 1.83 3.01
CA GLN A 75 0.93 1.09 1.83
C GLN A 75 1.13 1.88 0.53
N ASN A 76 2.29 2.52 0.35
CA ASN A 76 2.59 3.28 -0.87
C ASN A 76 1.44 4.26 -1.25
N ILE A 77 0.80 4.87 -0.25
CA ILE A 77 -0.40 5.69 -0.48
C ILE A 77 -0.10 6.88 -1.40
N TYR A 78 1.11 7.41 -1.31
CA TYR A 78 1.57 8.49 -2.19
C TYR A 78 1.69 8.04 -3.65
N GLU A 79 2.14 6.80 -3.88
CA GLU A 79 2.18 6.21 -5.22
C GLU A 79 0.77 5.99 -5.78
N ARG A 80 -0.18 5.54 -4.94
CA ARG A 80 -1.60 5.42 -5.34
C ARG A 80 -2.19 6.78 -5.70
N ILE A 81 -2.01 7.78 -4.84
CA ILE A 81 -2.51 9.14 -5.07
C ILE A 81 -1.89 9.73 -6.34
N PHE A 82 -0.57 9.60 -6.52
CA PHE A 82 0.11 10.08 -7.73
C PHE A 82 -0.46 9.42 -8.98
N LYS A 83 -0.61 8.09 -8.96
CA LYS A 83 -1.19 7.35 -10.08
C LYS A 83 -2.60 7.84 -10.41
N GLU A 84 -3.47 7.95 -9.42
CA GLU A 84 -4.85 8.40 -9.59
C GLU A 84 -4.93 9.83 -10.16
N GLU A 85 -4.09 10.77 -9.70
CA GLU A 85 -4.08 12.14 -10.23
C GLU A 85 -3.56 12.19 -11.67
N VAL A 86 -2.51 11.42 -12.00
CA VAL A 86 -1.97 11.36 -13.37
C VAL A 86 -2.97 10.73 -14.34
N GLU A 87 -3.70 9.69 -13.93
CA GLU A 87 -4.76 9.07 -14.75
C GLU A 87 -5.93 10.02 -15.00
N LYS A 88 -6.31 10.87 -14.04
CA LYS A 88 -7.37 11.89 -14.20
C LYS A 88 -7.03 12.91 -15.29
N GLU A 89 -5.75 13.25 -15.45
CA GLU A 89 -5.26 14.14 -16.51
C GLU A 89 -5.17 13.44 -17.87
N GLY A 90 -5.57 12.16 -17.97
CA GLY A 90 -5.64 11.41 -19.23
C GLY A 90 -4.34 10.73 -19.65
N PHE A 91 -3.33 10.70 -18.77
CA PHE A 91 -2.09 9.97 -19.02
C PHE A 91 -2.25 8.48 -18.69
N ASN A 92 -1.61 7.62 -19.49
CA ASN A 92 -1.52 6.20 -19.16
C ASN A 92 -0.27 5.97 -18.29
N ILE A 93 -0.45 5.46 -17.08
CA ILE A 93 0.63 5.23 -16.11
C ILE A 93 0.66 3.78 -15.65
N GLU A 94 1.81 3.14 -15.76
CA GLU A 94 2.06 1.77 -15.32
C GLU A 94 3.07 1.75 -14.17
N LYS A 95 2.77 0.96 -13.13
CA LYS A 95 3.67 0.77 -11.99
C LYS A 95 4.75 -0.25 -12.34
N LEU A 96 6.01 0.13 -12.17
CA LEU A 96 7.16 -0.74 -12.36
C LEU A 96 7.49 -1.53 -11.10
N SER A 97 8.26 -2.60 -11.27
CA SER A 97 8.81 -3.34 -10.15
C SER A 97 9.89 -2.50 -9.46
N THR A 98 9.75 -2.26 -8.16
CA THR A 98 10.72 -1.47 -7.39
C THR A 98 11.91 -2.31 -6.90
N HIS A 99 11.83 -3.64 -6.99
CA HIS A 99 12.88 -4.55 -6.54
C HIS A 99 13.00 -5.83 -7.39
N GLY A 100 14.15 -6.49 -7.30
CA GLY A 100 14.41 -7.79 -7.92
C GLY A 100 14.73 -7.70 -9.42
N LYS A 101 14.68 -8.86 -10.10
CA LYS A 101 15.11 -9.01 -11.50
C LYS A 101 14.30 -8.18 -12.50
N LYS A 102 13.10 -7.74 -12.12
CA LYS A 102 12.21 -6.95 -12.97
C LYS A 102 12.35 -5.44 -12.77
N ALA A 103 13.18 -5.00 -11.82
CA ALA A 103 13.33 -3.58 -11.53
C ALA A 103 14.13 -2.84 -12.62
N TYR A 104 13.65 -1.65 -12.96
CA TYR A 104 14.27 -0.76 -13.94
C TYR A 104 15.07 0.34 -13.24
N TYR A 105 16.15 0.76 -13.87
CA TYR A 105 17.10 1.74 -13.34
C TYR A 105 17.54 2.69 -14.45
N LEU A 106 17.75 3.97 -14.14
CA LEU A 106 18.32 4.95 -15.08
C LEU A 106 19.82 5.12 -14.80
N ILE A 107 20.67 4.58 -15.68
CA ILE A 107 22.13 4.67 -15.56
C ILE A 107 22.68 5.37 -16.80
N ASN A 108 23.36 6.51 -16.61
CA ASN A 108 23.97 7.30 -17.69
C ASN A 108 23.00 7.57 -18.84
N GLY A 109 21.76 7.97 -18.52
CA GLY A 109 20.71 8.25 -19.51
C GLY A 109 20.02 7.02 -20.12
N ASN A 110 20.48 5.80 -19.81
CA ASN A 110 19.90 4.56 -20.32
C ASN A 110 19.01 3.88 -19.27
N ILE A 111 17.85 3.40 -19.70
CA ILE A 111 16.96 2.59 -18.86
C ILE A 111 17.37 1.12 -18.99
N LEU A 112 17.83 0.53 -17.90
CA LEU A 112 18.30 -0.86 -17.84
C LEU A 112 17.49 -1.67 -16.84
N GLN A 113 17.19 -2.92 -17.18
CA GLN A 113 16.53 -3.87 -16.28
C GLN A 113 17.57 -4.71 -15.53
N ASN A 114 17.54 -4.65 -14.20
CA ASN A 114 18.45 -5.39 -13.31
C ASN A 114 19.95 -5.42 -13.75
N PRO A 115 20.59 -4.25 -13.91
CA PRO A 115 21.99 -4.19 -14.33
C PRO A 115 22.92 -4.81 -13.29
N ILE A 116 23.94 -5.55 -13.77
CA ILE A 116 24.93 -6.24 -12.93
C ILE A 116 25.77 -5.22 -12.12
N ASN A 117 26.16 -4.12 -12.77
CA ASN A 117 26.98 -3.06 -12.16
C ASN A 117 26.11 -1.86 -11.77
N LYS A 118 25.18 -2.05 -10.83
CA LYS A 118 24.37 -0.94 -10.31
C LYS A 118 25.14 -0.14 -9.25
N PRO A 119 25.20 1.21 -9.34
CA PRO A 119 25.67 2.03 -8.23
C PRO A 119 24.78 1.80 -7.00
N LYS A 120 25.38 1.71 -5.80
CA LYS A 120 24.62 1.42 -4.56
C LYS A 120 23.57 2.48 -4.24
N GLU A 121 23.79 3.71 -4.68
CA GLU A 121 22.94 4.87 -4.41
C GLU A 121 21.76 4.99 -5.37
N LEU A 122 21.79 4.26 -6.48
CA LEU A 122 20.78 4.39 -7.52
C LEU A 122 19.49 3.66 -7.12
N LYS A 123 18.40 4.42 -7.04
CA LYS A 123 17.06 3.87 -6.82
C LYS A 123 16.48 3.33 -8.12
N SER A 124 15.58 2.37 -8.00
CA SER A 124 14.77 1.88 -9.12
C SER A 124 13.77 2.96 -9.56
N LEU A 125 13.32 2.85 -10.80
CA LEU A 125 12.22 3.66 -11.33
C LEU A 125 10.89 3.05 -10.87
N ASP A 126 9.96 3.91 -10.43
CA ASP A 126 8.68 3.47 -9.86
C ASP A 126 7.55 3.37 -10.90
N PHE A 127 7.60 4.17 -11.97
CA PHE A 127 6.52 4.27 -12.97
C PHE A 127 7.03 4.49 -14.39
N VAL A 128 6.25 4.04 -15.38
CA VAL A 128 6.29 4.50 -16.77
C VAL A 128 5.02 5.32 -17.03
N ILE A 129 5.18 6.50 -17.63
CA ILE A 129 4.07 7.33 -18.08
C ILE A 129 4.15 7.44 -19.60
N THR A 130 3.11 6.98 -20.29
CA THR A 130 2.99 7.09 -21.74
C THR A 130 2.21 8.35 -22.06
N ILE A 131 2.92 9.36 -22.56
CA ILE A 131 2.31 10.57 -23.10
C ILE A 131 1.93 10.27 -24.55
N LYS A 132 0.64 10.07 -24.81
CA LYS A 132 0.15 10.11 -26.19
C LYS A 132 0.23 11.56 -26.65
N ASN A 133 1.14 11.87 -27.57
CA ASN A 133 1.09 13.16 -28.26
C ASN A 133 -0.32 13.32 -28.83
N LYS A 134 -1.03 14.39 -28.48
CA LYS A 134 -2.09 14.89 -29.36
C LYS A 134 -1.40 15.13 -30.70
N ASN A 135 -1.84 14.41 -31.74
CA ASN A 135 -1.38 14.58 -33.11
C ASN A 135 -1.30 16.08 -33.42
N THR A 136 -0.10 16.64 -33.39
CA THR A 136 0.17 17.95 -33.97
C THR A 136 0.59 17.63 -35.38
N ILE A 137 -0.35 17.81 -36.31
CA ILE A 137 -0.04 17.85 -37.74
C ILE A 137 0.76 19.14 -37.92
N LEU A 138 2.04 19.02 -38.28
CA LEU A 138 2.82 20.13 -38.83
C LEU A 138 2.38 20.40 -40.26
#